data_AF-A0A2V3W0Z6-F1
#
_entry.id   AF-A0A2V3W0Z6-F1
#
_cell.length_a   1.000
_cell.length_b   1.000
_cell.length_c   1.000
_cell.angle_alpha   90.00
_cell.angle_beta   90.00
_cell.angle_gamma   90.00
#
_symmetry.space_group_name_H-M   'P 1'
#
loop_
_entity.id
_entity.type
_entity.pdbx_description
1 polymer ?
#
loop_
_entity_poly.entity_id
_entity_poly.type
_entity_poly.pdbx_seq_one_letter_code
_entity_poly.pdbx_strand_id
1 'polypeptide(L)'
;MPIPHHTFEFEGDNIYLLPQEPWKVVDITPIKWLMQSYPKFLHTPDHILKNSVLYTYGEGPNKGGIYFLIQESEIVYVGQSNTIYNRLIQHRKSQLTFSHFWCFGGIPEMHLEDVELFYIYTLEPLLNNKYPPLYEPAKSFVKLHKQGKLHYGNENC
;
A
#
# COMPACT_ATOMS: atom_id res chain seq x y z
N MET A 1 18.76 3.08 -23.35
CA MET A 1 17.43 3.72 -23.42
C MET A 1 17.13 4.27 -22.05
N PRO A 2 16.83 5.57 -21.89
CA PRO A 2 16.45 6.12 -20.60
C PRO A 2 15.16 5.41 -20.15
N ILE A 3 15.19 4.83 -18.96
CA ILE A 3 13.98 4.30 -18.32
C ILE A 3 13.06 5.50 -18.15
N PRO A 4 11.82 5.48 -18.69
CA PRO A 4 10.90 6.56 -18.44
C PRO A 4 10.72 6.72 -16.93
N HIS A 5 11.06 7.89 -16.41
CA HIS A 5 10.70 8.31 -15.07
C HIS A 5 9.19 8.54 -15.05
N HIS A 6 8.39 7.48 -15.20
CA HIS A 6 6.96 7.55 -14.97
C HIS A 6 6.74 7.68 -13.46
N THR A 7 6.78 8.94 -13.03
CA THR A 7 6.00 9.52 -11.93
C THR A 7 6.00 8.71 -10.65
N PHE A 8 7.13 8.80 -9.95
CA PHE A 8 7.15 8.80 -8.49
C PHE A 8 7.62 10.18 -8.00
N GLU A 9 7.16 11.26 -8.66
CA GLU A 9 7.17 12.58 -8.05
C GLU A 9 5.92 12.65 -7.20
N PHE A 10 6.11 12.42 -5.90
CA PHE A 10 5.17 12.86 -4.89
C PHE A 10 5.04 14.39 -5.07
N GLU A 11 3.92 14.85 -5.62
CA GLU A 11 3.43 16.15 -5.16
C GLU A 11 3.15 15.98 -3.66
N GLY A 12 3.94 16.65 -2.83
CA GLY A 12 3.67 16.77 -1.39
C GLY A 12 4.32 15.74 -0.47
N ASP A 13 5.63 15.51 -0.63
CA ASP A 13 6.64 15.42 0.43
C ASP A 13 7.75 14.49 -0.03
N ASN A 14 9.00 14.86 0.28
CA ASN A 14 10.09 13.90 0.30
C ASN A 14 9.54 12.61 0.94
N ILE A 15 9.64 11.48 0.24
CA ILE A 15 9.61 10.18 0.91
C ILE A 15 10.86 10.20 1.78
N TYR A 16 10.77 10.92 2.90
CA TYR A 16 11.73 10.88 3.96
C TYR A 16 11.89 9.40 4.18
N LEU A 17 13.12 8.92 4.04
CA LEU A 17 13.54 7.68 4.65
C LEU A 17 13.07 7.82 6.09
N LEU A 18 11.85 7.36 6.38
CA LEU A 18 11.38 7.35 7.74
C LEU A 18 12.47 6.56 8.44
N PRO A 19 13.04 7.08 9.53
CA PRO A 19 13.97 6.30 10.30
C PRO A 19 13.30 4.94 10.52
N GLN A 20 14.06 3.84 10.48
CA GLN A 20 13.47 2.50 10.60
C GLN A 20 12.53 2.38 11.82
N GLU A 21 12.76 3.22 12.83
CA GLU A 21 12.00 3.30 14.06
C GLU A 21 11.55 4.74 14.33
N PRO A 22 10.59 5.30 13.56
CA PRO A 22 10.20 6.70 13.67
C PRO A 22 9.53 7.02 15.01
N TRP A 23 8.96 6.03 15.68
CA TRP A 23 8.40 6.14 17.03
C TRP A 23 9.46 6.45 18.09
N LYS A 24 10.73 6.09 17.88
CA LYS A 24 11.83 6.44 18.81
C LYS A 24 12.15 7.94 18.79
N VAL A 25 11.93 8.61 17.66
CA VAL A 25 12.21 10.06 17.52
C VAL A 25 11.23 10.90 18.34
N VAL A 26 9.99 10.42 18.46
CA VAL A 26 8.90 11.12 19.14
C VAL A 26 8.52 10.48 20.49
N ASP A 27 9.32 9.53 20.98
CA ASP A 27 9.16 8.82 22.24
C ASP A 27 7.74 8.25 22.48
N ILE A 28 7.25 7.49 21.49
CA ILE A 28 5.99 6.75 21.61
C ILE A 28 6.17 5.29 21.25
N THR A 29 5.14 4.48 21.55
CA THR A 29 5.13 3.07 21.14
C THR A 29 4.89 2.93 19.63
N PRO A 30 5.42 1.87 18.96
CA PRO A 30 5.20 1.64 17.53
C PRO A 30 3.71 1.66 17.15
N ILE A 31 2.87 1.01 17.96
CA ILE A 31 1.42 0.97 17.72
C ILE A 31 0.78 2.36 17.80
N LYS A 32 1.19 3.21 18.76
CA LYS A 32 0.67 4.58 18.88
C LYS A 32 1.12 5.43 17.69
N TRP A 33 2.35 5.26 17.25
CA TRP A 33 2.86 5.93 16.04
C TRP A 33 2.07 5.52 14.79
N LEU A 34 1.82 4.21 14.62
CA LEU A 34 1.01 3.71 13.51
C LEU A 34 -0.38 4.33 13.54
N MET A 35 -1.06 4.33 14.69
CA MET A 35 -2.39 4.92 14.83
C MET A 35 -2.43 6.41 14.48
N GLN A 36 -1.39 7.18 14.83
CA GLN A 36 -1.29 8.60 14.50
C GLN A 36 -0.95 8.86 13.03
N SER A 37 -0.15 7.99 12.43
CA SER A 37 0.28 8.10 11.03
C SER A 37 -0.70 7.44 10.06
N TYR A 38 -1.63 6.64 10.58
CA TYR A 38 -2.54 5.81 9.80
C TYR A 38 -3.28 6.55 8.68
N PRO A 39 -3.82 7.77 8.88
CA PRO A 39 -4.51 8.49 7.82
C PRO A 39 -3.66 8.74 6.56
N LYS A 40 -2.33 8.75 6.68
CA LYS A 40 -1.39 8.90 5.55
C LYS A 40 -1.31 7.65 4.67
N PHE A 41 -1.72 6.50 5.21
CA PHE A 41 -1.68 5.21 4.53
C PHE A 41 -3.07 4.76 4.05
N LEU A 42 -4.08 5.62 4.22
CA LEU A 42 -5.47 5.37 3.83
C LEU A 42 -5.77 6.02 2.48
N HIS A 43 -5.96 5.17 1.48
CA HIS A 43 -6.34 5.55 0.14
C HIS A 43 -7.66 4.88 -0.20
N THR A 44 -8.60 5.64 -0.76
CA THR A 44 -9.89 5.11 -1.19
C THR A 44 -9.71 4.20 -2.41
N PRO A 45 -10.62 3.25 -2.65
CA PRO A 45 -10.60 2.46 -3.89
C PRO A 45 -10.57 3.34 -5.14
N ASP A 46 -11.40 4.39 -5.16
CA ASP A 46 -11.46 5.34 -6.27
C ASP A 46 -10.11 6.04 -6.51
N HIS A 47 -9.42 6.46 -5.44
CA HIS A 47 -8.09 7.04 -5.56
C HIS A 47 -7.08 6.04 -6.15
N ILE A 48 -7.08 4.79 -5.66
CA ILE A 48 -6.18 3.74 -6.13
C ILE A 48 -6.42 3.46 -7.63
N LEU A 49 -7.68 3.31 -8.03
CA LEU A 49 -8.06 3.03 -9.41
C LEU A 49 -7.72 4.20 -10.34
N LYS A 50 -8.11 5.43 -9.94
CA LYS A 50 -7.88 6.66 -10.72
C LYS A 50 -6.40 6.95 -10.97
N ASN A 51 -5.54 6.65 -10.00
CA ASN A 51 -4.11 6.94 -10.07
C ASN A 51 -3.26 5.73 -10.50
N SER A 52 -3.88 4.58 -10.81
CA SER A 52 -3.16 3.41 -11.30
C SER A 52 -2.53 3.66 -12.66
N VAL A 53 -1.39 3.02 -12.91
CA VAL A 53 -0.63 3.16 -14.16
C VAL A 53 -0.52 1.82 -14.87
N LEU A 54 -0.46 1.86 -16.21
CA LEU A 54 -0.28 0.68 -17.03
C LEU A 54 1.06 0.02 -16.66
N TYR A 55 1.04 -1.29 -16.43
CA TYR A 55 2.26 -2.03 -16.18
C TYR A 55 2.95 -2.42 -17.50
N THR A 56 4.20 -2.00 -17.65
CA THR A 56 5.13 -2.54 -18.66
C THR A 56 6.14 -3.48 -18.00
N TYR A 57 6.53 -4.56 -18.68
CA TYR A 57 7.47 -5.52 -18.11
C TYR A 57 8.82 -4.89 -17.77
N GLY A 58 9.24 -5.03 -16.51
CA GLY A 58 10.48 -4.41 -16.02
C GLY A 58 10.31 -2.94 -15.64
N GLU A 59 9.07 -2.50 -15.37
CA GLU A 59 8.80 -1.20 -14.76
C GLU A 59 8.25 -1.36 -13.34
N GLY A 60 8.37 -0.30 -12.55
CA GLY A 60 7.88 -0.22 -11.18
C GLY A 60 8.94 0.26 -10.18
N PRO A 61 8.53 0.61 -8.96
CA PRO A 61 9.43 1.20 -7.99
C PRO A 61 10.39 0.18 -7.38
N ASN A 62 11.68 0.52 -7.39
CA ASN A 62 12.72 -0.21 -6.65
C ASN A 62 12.76 0.22 -5.17
N LYS A 63 11.60 0.18 -4.52
CA LYS A 63 11.39 0.57 -3.12
C LYS A 63 10.39 -0.39 -2.46
N GLY A 64 10.38 -0.39 -1.12
CA GLY A 64 9.42 -1.14 -0.33
C GLY A 64 8.11 -0.39 -0.09
N GLY A 65 7.02 -1.12 0.15
CA GLY A 65 5.70 -0.56 0.37
C GLY A 65 4.56 -1.54 0.10
N ILE A 66 3.36 -0.98 -0.06
CA ILE A 66 2.14 -1.68 -0.45
C ILE A 66 1.91 -1.44 -1.94
N TYR A 67 1.49 -2.48 -2.66
CA TYR A 67 1.11 -2.41 -4.06
C TYR A 67 -0.23 -3.08 -4.30
N PHE A 68 -0.91 -2.59 -5.33
CA PHE A 68 -2.22 -2.99 -5.78
C PHE A 68 -2.09 -3.40 -7.24
N LEU A 69 -2.65 -4.54 -7.61
CA LEU A 69 -2.77 -4.95 -9.00
C LEU A 69 -4.22 -4.76 -9.44
N ILE A 70 -4.38 -4.20 -10.63
CA ILE A 70 -5.65 -3.80 -11.18
C ILE A 70 -5.88 -4.53 -12.50
N GLN A 71 -7.08 -5.06 -12.67
CA GLN A 71 -7.57 -5.65 -13.91
C GLN A 71 -8.98 -5.14 -14.16
N GLU A 72 -9.27 -4.68 -15.39
CA GLU A 72 -10.63 -4.27 -15.78
C GLU A 72 -11.29 -3.23 -14.85
N SER A 73 -10.50 -2.30 -14.30
CA SER A 73 -10.94 -1.28 -13.32
C SER A 73 -11.31 -1.83 -11.94
N GLU A 74 -10.88 -3.04 -11.60
CA GLU A 74 -11.03 -3.63 -10.28
C GLU A 74 -9.68 -3.89 -9.61
N ILE A 75 -9.61 -3.69 -8.29
CA ILE A 75 -8.45 -4.07 -7.48
C ILE A 75 -8.52 -5.57 -7.27
N VAL A 76 -7.71 -6.32 -8.02
CA VAL A 76 -7.72 -7.79 -7.99
C VAL A 76 -6.72 -8.38 -7.03
N TYR A 77 -5.70 -7.62 -6.61
CA TYR A 77 -4.71 -8.09 -5.66
C TYR A 77 -4.12 -6.93 -4.84
N VAL A 78 -3.83 -7.21 -3.58
CA VAL A 78 -3.06 -6.33 -2.68
C VAL A 78 -1.88 -7.13 -2.13
N GLY A 79 -0.70 -6.52 -2.11
CA GLY A 79 0.46 -7.12 -1.48
C GLY A 79 1.44 -6.10 -0.91
N GLN A 80 2.37 -6.60 -0.09
CA GLN A 80 3.52 -5.84 0.39
C GLN A 80 4.86 -6.41 -0.11
N SER A 81 5.90 -5.57 -0.13
CA SER A 81 7.25 -5.98 -0.49
C SER A 81 8.30 -4.98 -0.01
N ASN A 82 9.52 -5.44 0.23
CA ASN A 82 10.71 -4.58 0.36
C ASN A 82 11.22 -4.08 -1.01
N THR A 83 10.77 -4.68 -2.11
CA THR A 83 11.10 -4.26 -3.48
C THR A 83 9.94 -4.57 -4.42
N ILE A 84 9.03 -3.61 -4.58
CA ILE A 84 7.81 -3.76 -5.39
C ILE A 84 8.14 -4.15 -6.83
N TYR A 85 9.16 -3.55 -7.44
CA TYR A 85 9.67 -3.92 -8.77
C TYR A 85 9.86 -5.44 -8.95
N ASN A 86 10.56 -6.09 -8.01
CA ASN A 86 10.81 -7.53 -8.07
C ASN A 86 9.51 -8.34 -7.97
N ARG A 87 8.55 -7.86 -7.17
CA ARG A 87 7.24 -8.52 -7.03
C ARG A 87 6.38 -8.39 -8.28
N LEU A 88 6.34 -7.23 -8.94
CA LEU A 88 5.59 -7.06 -10.18
C LEU A 88 6.10 -8.00 -11.28
N ILE A 89 7.43 -8.13 -11.41
CA ILE A 89 8.05 -9.09 -12.34
C ILE A 89 7.67 -10.53 -11.98
N GLN A 90 7.71 -10.88 -10.69
CA GLN A 90 7.35 -12.22 -10.23
C GLN A 90 5.89 -12.55 -10.58
N HIS A 91 4.96 -11.64 -10.33
CA HIS A 91 3.54 -11.82 -10.64
C HIS A 91 3.29 -12.01 -12.14
N ARG A 92 4.00 -11.25 -12.99
CA ARG A 92 3.97 -11.48 -14.44
C ARG A 92 4.49 -12.86 -14.81
N LYS A 93 5.60 -13.30 -14.23
CA LYS A 93 6.17 -14.63 -14.49
C LYS A 93 5.22 -15.74 -14.03
N SER A 94 4.52 -15.55 -12.91
CA SER A 94 3.53 -16.50 -12.39
C SER A 94 2.16 -16.42 -13.06
N GLN A 95 2.02 -15.65 -14.16
CA GLN A 95 0.78 -15.50 -14.93
C GLN A 95 -0.40 -14.95 -14.10
N LEU A 96 -0.12 -14.13 -13.07
CA LEU A 96 -1.18 -13.40 -12.38
C LEU A 96 -1.72 -12.34 -13.34
N THR A 97 -3.04 -12.31 -13.52
CA THR A 97 -3.70 -11.45 -14.52
C THR A 97 -3.91 -10.06 -13.94
N PHE A 98 -3.21 -9.08 -14.51
CA PHE A 98 -3.40 -7.65 -14.23
C PHE A 98 -2.94 -6.81 -15.44
N SER A 99 -3.42 -5.59 -15.54
CA SER A 99 -2.99 -4.63 -16.57
C SER A 99 -2.34 -3.39 -15.96
N HIS A 100 -2.83 -2.95 -14.81
CA HIS A 100 -2.36 -1.75 -14.12
C HIS A 100 -1.86 -2.08 -12.72
N PHE A 101 -1.06 -1.18 -12.16
CA PHE A 101 -0.69 -1.23 -10.76
C PHE A 101 -0.72 0.16 -10.15
N TRP A 102 -0.88 0.20 -8.84
CA TRP A 102 -0.67 1.39 -8.02
C TRP A 102 0.07 0.97 -6.76
N CYS A 103 0.81 1.88 -6.13
CA CYS A 103 1.57 1.56 -4.92
C CYS A 103 1.98 2.80 -4.15
N PHE A 104 2.26 2.62 -2.86
CA PHE A 104 2.79 3.65 -1.99
C PHE A 104 3.79 3.06 -0.98
N GLY A 105 4.71 3.89 -0.51
CA GLY A 105 5.76 3.52 0.44
C GLY A 105 5.71 4.34 1.72
N GLY A 106 6.84 4.48 2.40
CA GLY A 106 6.94 5.27 3.63
C GLY A 106 6.28 4.60 4.84
N ILE A 107 6.19 3.27 4.84
CA ILE A 107 5.71 2.48 5.97
C ILE A 107 6.92 1.77 6.58
N PRO A 108 7.18 1.90 7.90
CA PRO A 108 8.18 1.09 8.57
C PRO A 108 7.89 -0.40 8.36
N GLU A 109 8.94 -1.19 8.12
CA GLU A 109 8.81 -2.61 7.74
C GLU A 109 7.92 -3.40 8.71
N MET A 110 8.02 -3.14 10.02
CA MET A 110 7.21 -3.81 11.03
C MET A 110 5.70 -3.57 10.93
N HIS A 111 5.27 -2.56 10.17
CA HIS A 111 3.88 -2.19 9.97
C HIS A 111 3.38 -2.45 8.54
N LEU A 112 4.21 -3.00 7.64
CA LEU A 112 3.76 -3.32 6.28
C LEU A 112 2.64 -4.36 6.30
N GLU A 113 2.73 -5.37 7.17
CA GLU A 113 1.69 -6.39 7.32
C GLU A 113 0.39 -5.79 7.88
N ASP A 114 0.46 -4.85 8.83
CA ASP A 114 -0.72 -4.16 9.39
C ASP A 114 -1.52 -3.45 8.27
N VAL A 115 -0.82 -2.73 7.39
CA VAL A 115 -1.42 -1.96 6.30
C VAL A 115 -1.93 -2.88 5.19
N GLU A 116 -1.16 -3.90 4.80
CA GLU A 116 -1.58 -4.92 3.83
C GLU A 116 -2.89 -5.59 4.26
N LEU A 117 -2.95 -6.05 5.51
CA LEU A 117 -4.13 -6.70 6.08
C LEU A 117 -5.35 -5.80 6.07
N PHE A 118 -5.19 -4.52 6.41
CA PHE A 118 -6.30 -3.57 6.34
C PHE A 118 -6.92 -3.54 4.95
N TYR A 119 -6.12 -3.43 3.90
CA TYR A 119 -6.63 -3.39 2.53
C TYR A 119 -7.21 -4.72 2.08
N ILE A 120 -6.58 -5.86 2.40
CA ILE A 120 -7.11 -7.19 2.05
C ILE A 120 -8.51 -7.38 2.66
N TYR A 121 -8.73 -7.02 3.91
CA TYR A 121 -10.01 -7.19 4.60
C TYR A 121 -11.05 -6.11 4.29
N THR A 122 -10.63 -4.98 3.72
CA THR A 122 -11.52 -3.88 3.33
C THR A 122 -11.96 -3.99 1.88
N LEU A 123 -11.05 -4.41 0.99
CA LEU A 123 -11.27 -4.49 -0.45
C LEU A 123 -11.67 -5.89 -0.91
N GLU A 124 -11.37 -6.93 -0.12
CA GLU A 124 -11.63 -8.34 -0.44
C GLU A 124 -11.22 -8.73 -1.88
N PRO A 125 -9.98 -8.41 -2.31
CA PRO A 125 -9.56 -8.56 -3.69
C PRO A 125 -9.53 -10.03 -4.13
N LEU A 126 -10.05 -10.30 -5.34
CA LEU A 126 -10.33 -11.65 -5.84
C LEU A 126 -9.13 -12.61 -5.81
N LEU A 127 -7.91 -12.13 -6.08
CA LEU A 127 -6.72 -12.96 -6.22
C LEU A 127 -5.92 -13.10 -4.91
N ASN A 128 -6.37 -12.49 -3.80
CA ASN A 128 -5.82 -12.76 -2.48
C ASN A 128 -6.45 -14.02 -1.90
N ASN A 129 -6.02 -15.17 -2.42
CA ASN A 129 -6.56 -16.50 -2.08
C ASN A 129 -6.30 -16.93 -0.62
N LYS A 130 -5.57 -16.13 0.16
CA LYS A 130 -5.27 -16.35 1.57
C LYS A 130 -5.48 -15.06 2.34
N TYR A 131 -6.47 -15.07 3.23
CA TYR A 131 -6.60 -14.07 4.27
C TYR A 131 -5.67 -14.47 5.40
N PRO A 132 -4.59 -13.73 5.68
CA PRO A 132 -3.77 -14.01 6.84
C PRO A 132 -4.63 -13.82 8.11
N PRO A 133 -4.33 -14.54 9.19
CA PRO A 133 -5.07 -14.39 10.43
C PRO A 133 -4.96 -12.94 10.93
N LEU A 134 -6.09 -12.31 11.23
CA LEU A 134 -6.08 -10.98 11.85
C LEU A 134 -5.55 -11.08 13.28
N TYR A 135 -4.53 -10.30 13.58
CA TYR A 135 -4.11 -9.99 14.96
C TYR A 135 -4.80 -8.69 15.44
N GLU A 136 -4.83 -8.47 16.76
CA GLU A 136 -5.67 -7.46 17.41
C GLU A 136 -5.55 -6.02 16.87
N PRO A 137 -4.34 -5.49 16.59
CA PRO A 137 -4.16 -4.25 15.85
C PRO A 137 -4.98 -4.16 14.56
N ALA A 138 -4.79 -5.08 13.63
CA ALA A 138 -5.48 -5.10 12.34
C ALA A 138 -7.01 -5.23 12.50
N LYS A 139 -7.49 -6.06 13.46
CA LYS A 139 -8.93 -6.17 13.76
C LYS A 139 -9.55 -4.84 14.15
N SER A 140 -8.84 -4.06 14.96
CA SER A 140 -9.33 -2.76 15.45
C SER A 140 -9.51 -1.79 14.29
N PHE A 141 -8.56 -1.74 13.35
CA PHE A 141 -8.66 -0.88 12.16
C PHE A 141 -9.80 -1.28 11.25
N VAL A 142 -9.89 -2.57 10.90
CA VAL A 142 -10.99 -3.08 10.04
C VAL A 142 -12.34 -2.79 10.68
N LYS A 143 -12.47 -2.99 12.00
CA LYS A 143 -13.70 -2.68 12.74
C LYS A 143 -14.04 -1.19 12.72
N LEU A 144 -13.07 -0.30 12.94
CA LEU A 144 -13.29 1.15 12.90
C LEU A 144 -13.71 1.60 11.49
N HIS A 145 -13.15 0.99 10.45
CA HIS A 145 -13.48 1.33 9.07
C HIS A 145 -14.89 0.90 8.72
N LYS A 146 -15.26 -0.35 9.05
CA LYS A 146 -16.65 -0.85 8.90
C LYS A 146 -17.68 -0.06 9.70
N GLN A 147 -17.26 0.65 10.75
CA GLN A 147 -18.12 1.55 11.53
C GLN A 147 -18.21 2.98 10.97
N GLY A 148 -17.51 3.30 9.88
CA GLY A 148 -17.43 4.66 9.33
C GLY A 148 -16.68 5.65 10.22
N LYS A 149 -15.84 5.15 11.14
CA LYS A 149 -15.09 5.98 12.12
C LYS A 149 -13.66 6.27 11.71
N LEU A 150 -13.22 5.74 10.56
CA LEU A 150 -11.93 6.04 9.96
C LEU A 150 -12.12 7.12 8.90
N HIS A 151 -11.45 8.25 9.08
CA HIS A 151 -11.38 9.32 8.10
C HIS A 151 -10.16 9.10 7.21
N TYR A 152 -10.37 9.03 5.90
CA TYR A 152 -9.29 9.10 4.92
C TYR A 152 -8.57 10.45 5.05
N GLY A 153 -7.25 10.48 4.84
CA GLY A 153 -6.50 11.74 4.82
C GLY A 153 -7.12 12.71 3.81
N ASN A 154 -7.28 13.98 4.21
CA ASN A 154 -7.90 15.02 3.37
C ASN A 154 -7.28 15.04 1.97
N GLU A 155 -8.12 15.03 0.94
CA GLU A 155 -7.75 15.16 -0.48
C GLU A 155 -7.26 16.58 -0.87
N ASN A 156 -6.71 17.35 0.09
CA ASN A 156 -6.34 18.76 -0.08
C ASN A 156 -4.85 19.04 0.22
N CYS A 157 -3.94 18.19 -0.25
CA CYS A 157 -2.52 18.53 -0.34
C CYS A 157 -2.06 18.39 -1.79
#